data_AF-A0A5C4LWG6-F1
#
_entry.id   AF-A0A5C4LWG6-F1
#
_cell.length_a   1.000
_cell.length_b   1.000
_cell.length_c   1.000
_cell.angle_alpha   90.00
_cell.angle_beta   90.00
_cell.angle_gamma   90.00
#
_symmetry.space_group_name_H-M   'P 1'
#
loop_
_entity.id
_entity.type
_entity.pdbx_description
1 polymer ?
#
loop_
_entity_poly.entity_id
_entity_poly.type
_entity_poly.pdbx_seq_one_letter_code
_entity_poly.pdbx_strand_id
1 'polypeptide(L)'
;MPELEPTVLPITVAASHLRACAAELDAAGEMSVGELGVVLADLVTGQRLLSSALTRLAERVEDGQAGVLAAAPSPEVGALAQVLQAAAGAFGYSADALSESEPFARIAAEFAGPNARL
;
A
#
# COMPACT_ATOMS: atom_id res chain seq x y z
N MET A 1 -29.35 13.04 0.62
CA MET A 1 -27.87 13.08 0.73
C MET A 1 -27.35 13.01 -0.68
N PRO A 2 -26.59 14.01 -1.17
CA PRO A 2 -26.03 13.90 -2.51
C PRO A 2 -25.04 12.72 -2.50
N GLU A 3 -25.28 11.75 -3.38
CA GLU A 3 -24.31 10.69 -3.63
C GLU A 3 -23.05 11.37 -4.18
N LEU A 4 -21.95 11.27 -3.44
CA LEU A 4 -20.65 11.72 -3.93
C LEU A 4 -20.28 10.79 -5.08
N GLU A 5 -20.39 11.26 -6.32
CA GLU A 5 -19.87 10.53 -7.46
C GLU A 5 -18.41 10.16 -7.18
N PRO A 6 -18.01 8.90 -7.40
CA PRO A 6 -16.65 8.45 -7.09
C PRO A 6 -15.67 9.33 -7.86
N THR A 7 -14.91 10.14 -7.12
CA THR A 7 -13.99 11.10 -7.71
C THR A 7 -12.82 10.33 -8.29
N VAL A 8 -12.81 10.17 -9.62
CA VAL A 8 -11.67 9.59 -10.34
C VAL A 8 -10.55 10.62 -10.35
N LEU A 9 -9.63 10.49 -9.39
CA LEU A 9 -8.46 11.37 -9.29
C LEU A 9 -7.42 11.00 -10.37
N PRO A 10 -6.70 11.99 -10.93
CA PRO A 10 -5.50 11.72 -11.71
C PRO A 10 -4.50 10.89 -10.89
N ILE A 11 -3.81 9.94 -11.53
CA ILE A 11 -2.91 9.00 -10.84
C ILE A 11 -1.79 9.70 -10.07
N THR A 12 -1.32 10.84 -10.57
CA THR A 12 -0.31 11.67 -9.91
C THR A 12 -0.83 12.35 -8.64
N VAL A 13 -2.12 12.69 -8.60
CA VAL A 13 -2.79 13.22 -7.41
C VAL A 13 -2.94 12.10 -6.37
N ALA A 14 -3.36 10.91 -6.78
CA ALA A 14 -3.44 9.75 -5.89
C ALA A 14 -2.06 9.40 -5.28
N ALA A 15 -1.00 9.42 -6.09
CA ALA A 15 0.37 9.22 -5.61
C ALA A 15 0.81 10.30 -4.61
N SER A 16 0.42 11.56 -4.82
CA SER A 16 0.71 12.64 -3.87
C SER A 16 -0.02 12.45 -2.55
N HIS A 17 -1.29 12.02 -2.56
CA HIS A 17 -2.03 11.71 -1.34
C HIS A 17 -1.43 10.53 -0.60
N LEU A 18 -1.05 9.45 -1.30
CA LEU A 18 -0.35 8.32 -0.70
C LEU A 18 0.91 8.78 0.05
N ARG A 19 1.74 9.62 -0.60
CA ARG A 19 2.94 10.19 0.02
C ARG A 19 2.61 11.03 1.26
N ALA A 20 1.57 11.86 1.21
CA ALA A 20 1.16 12.69 2.34
C ALA A 20 0.68 11.82 3.51
N CYS A 21 -0.18 10.84 3.26
CA CYS A 21 -0.65 9.92 4.31
C CYS A 21 0.50 9.12 4.93
N ALA A 22 1.46 8.65 4.12
CA ALA A 22 2.64 7.96 4.62
C ALA A 22 3.48 8.86 5.53
N ALA A 23 3.63 10.15 5.21
CA ALA A 23 4.34 11.10 6.06
C ALA A 23 3.63 11.37 7.39
N GLU A 24 2.29 11.44 7.40
CA GLU A 24 1.51 11.57 8.64
C GLU A 24 1.63 10.33 9.52
N LEU A 25 1.65 9.13 8.93
CA LEU A 25 1.88 7.88 9.67
C LEU A 25 3.30 7.79 10.25
N ASP A 26 4.32 8.25 9.51
CA ASP A 26 5.71 8.31 9.97
C ASP A 26 5.89 9.32 11.12
N ALA A 27 5.16 10.43 11.07
CA ALA A 27 5.14 11.46 12.10
C ALA A 27 4.16 11.17 13.26
N ALA A 28 3.51 10.00 13.27
CA ALA A 28 2.54 9.66 14.28
C ALA A 28 3.19 9.66 15.68
N GLY A 29 2.60 10.44 16.58
CA GLY A 29 2.98 10.47 17.99
C GLY A 29 2.34 9.34 18.80
N GLU A 30 2.22 9.55 20.10
CA GLU A 30 1.55 8.59 20.99
C GLU A 30 0.15 8.22 20.49
N MET A 31 -0.12 6.92 20.42
CA MET A 31 -1.41 6.36 20.07
C MET A 31 -1.88 5.35 21.10
N SER A 32 -3.17 5.04 21.09
CA SER A 32 -3.72 3.98 21.91
C SER A 32 -3.52 2.61 21.26
N VAL A 33 -3.52 1.55 22.09
CA VAL A 33 -3.46 0.16 21.60
C VAL A 33 -4.63 -0.15 20.64
N GLY A 34 -5.82 0.42 20.88
CA GLY A 34 -6.96 0.30 19.97
C GLY A 34 -6.73 0.96 18.62
N GLU A 35 -6.13 2.15 18.60
CA GLU A 35 -5.76 2.85 17.36
C GLU A 35 -4.70 2.08 16.57
N LEU A 36 -3.72 1.47 17.25
CA LEU A 36 -2.72 0.62 16.59
C LEU A 36 -3.38 -0.53 15.80
N GLY A 37 -4.36 -1.21 16.39
CA GLY A 37 -5.07 -2.29 15.71
C GLY A 37 -5.76 -1.84 14.41
N VAL A 38 -6.39 -0.66 14.44
CA VAL A 38 -7.02 -0.05 13.24
C VAL A 38 -5.97 0.31 12.20
N VAL A 39 -4.89 0.97 12.63
CA VAL A 39 -3.78 1.36 11.73
C VAL A 39 -3.15 0.15 11.07
N LEU A 40 -2.93 -0.95 11.79
CA LEU A 40 -2.39 -2.19 11.23
C LEU A 40 -3.34 -2.79 10.17
N ALA A 41 -4.65 -2.82 10.43
CA ALA A 41 -5.64 -3.31 9.46
C ALA A 41 -5.69 -2.46 8.18
N ASP A 42 -5.64 -1.13 8.33
CA ASP A 42 -5.61 -0.20 7.20
C ASP A 42 -4.29 -0.31 6.42
N LEU A 43 -3.15 -0.51 7.11
CA LEU A 43 -1.86 -0.75 6.48
C LEU A 43 -1.85 -2.04 5.66
N VAL A 44 -2.35 -3.16 6.22
CA VAL A 44 -2.51 -4.43 5.49
C VAL A 44 -3.33 -4.21 4.21
N THR A 45 -4.46 -3.52 4.33
CA THR A 45 -5.34 -3.24 3.19
C THR A 45 -4.64 -2.39 2.14
N GLY A 46 -3.97 -1.32 2.58
CA GLY A 46 -3.17 -0.45 1.71
C GLY A 46 -2.05 -1.21 0.99
N GLN A 47 -1.31 -2.06 1.69
CA GLN A 47 -0.23 -2.87 1.11
C GLN A 47 -0.76 -3.87 0.06
N ARG A 48 -1.91 -4.51 0.29
CA ARG A 48 -2.55 -5.38 -0.71
C ARG A 48 -2.97 -4.60 -1.96
N LEU A 49 -3.53 -3.40 -1.79
CA LEU A 49 -3.90 -2.53 -2.90
C LEU A 49 -2.67 -2.04 -3.68
N LEU A 50 -1.59 -1.67 -2.98
CA LEU A 50 -0.31 -1.28 -3.60
C LEU A 50 0.34 -2.44 -4.36
N SER A 51 0.30 -3.65 -3.78
CA SER A 51 0.73 -4.88 -4.45
C SER A 51 -0.01 -5.05 -5.78
N SER A 52 -1.34 -4.98 -5.78
CA SER A 52 -2.14 -5.08 -7.02
C SER A 52 -1.85 -3.94 -8.00
N ALA A 53 -1.71 -2.70 -7.51
CA ALA A 53 -1.40 -1.56 -8.37
C ALA A 53 -0.04 -1.72 -9.07
N LEU A 54 0.97 -2.20 -8.36
CA LEU A 54 2.31 -2.44 -8.90
C LEU A 54 2.33 -3.59 -9.91
N THR A 55 1.63 -4.69 -9.66
CA THR A 55 1.43 -5.77 -10.64
C THR A 55 0.83 -5.23 -11.93
N ARG A 56 -0.24 -4.44 -11.83
CA ARG A 56 -0.88 -3.84 -13.01
C ARG A 56 -0.01 -2.78 -13.70
N LEU A 57 0.94 -2.16 -12.99
CA LEU A 57 1.90 -1.26 -13.62
C LEU A 57 2.98 -2.05 -14.36
N ALA A 58 3.45 -3.16 -13.79
CA ALA A 58 4.37 -4.09 -14.46
C ALA A 58 3.77 -4.60 -15.78
N GLU A 59 2.54 -5.11 -15.73
CA GLU A 59 1.79 -5.57 -16.92
C GLU A 59 1.70 -4.47 -18.00
N ARG A 60 1.38 -3.23 -17.62
CA ARG A 60 1.31 -2.11 -18.57
C ARG A 60 2.67 -1.75 -19.19
N VAL A 61 3.76 -1.90 -18.43
CA VAL A 61 5.11 -1.67 -18.94
C VAL A 61 5.48 -2.76 -19.95
N GLU A 62 5.16 -4.01 -19.66
CA GLU A 62 5.36 -5.15 -20.58
C GLU A 62 4.53 -5.01 -21.85
N ASP A 63 3.23 -4.73 -21.73
CA ASP A 63 2.33 -4.50 -22.88
C ASP A 63 2.79 -3.30 -23.74
N GLY A 64 3.32 -2.26 -23.09
CA GLY A 64 3.84 -1.07 -23.75
C GLY A 64 5.08 -1.33 -24.61
N GLN A 65 5.81 -2.41 -24.35
CA GLN A 65 7.09 -2.74 -25.02
C GLN A 65 6.91 -2.98 -26.53
N ALA A 66 5.78 -3.54 -26.95
CA ALA A 66 5.44 -3.71 -28.37
C ALA A 66 4.78 -2.46 -29.00
N GLY A 67 4.49 -1.43 -28.20
CA GLY A 67 3.73 -0.24 -28.60
C GLY A 67 4.47 1.05 -28.30
N VAL A 68 3.94 1.86 -27.39
CA VAL A 68 4.44 3.20 -27.08
C VAL A 68 5.87 3.23 -26.55
N LEU A 69 6.38 2.11 -26.01
CA LEU A 69 7.76 1.95 -25.56
C LEU A 69 8.64 1.21 -26.56
N ALA A 70 8.18 0.93 -27.79
CA ALA A 70 8.96 0.16 -28.77
C ALA A 70 10.28 0.83 -29.19
N ALA A 71 10.39 2.16 -29.05
CA ALA A 71 11.62 2.90 -29.30
C ALA A 71 12.59 2.89 -28.10
N ALA A 72 12.15 2.42 -26.93
CA ALA A 72 12.97 2.35 -25.73
C ALA A 72 13.85 1.08 -25.75
N PRO A 73 15.01 1.11 -25.08
CA PRO A 73 15.84 -0.08 -24.89
C PRO A 73 15.06 -1.22 -24.21
N SER A 74 14.91 -2.33 -24.93
CA SER A 74 14.12 -3.49 -24.51
C SER A 74 14.57 -4.11 -23.16
N PRO A 75 15.89 -4.28 -22.89
CA PRO A 75 16.35 -4.78 -21.59
C PRO A 75 15.92 -3.92 -20.40
N GLU A 76 15.93 -2.60 -20.57
CA GLU A 76 15.60 -1.61 -19.54
C GLU A 76 14.09 -1.59 -19.26
N VAL A 77 13.25 -1.71 -20.29
CA VAL A 77 11.79 -1.86 -20.13
C VAL A 77 11.45 -3.14 -19.38
N GLY A 78 12.09 -4.26 -19.76
CA GLY A 78 11.91 -5.54 -19.07
C GLY A 78 12.41 -5.51 -17.62
N ALA A 79 13.53 -4.84 -17.35
CA ALA A 79 14.04 -4.65 -15.99
C ALA A 79 13.07 -3.83 -15.13
N LEU A 80 12.48 -2.77 -15.68
CA LEU A 80 11.49 -1.97 -14.97
C LEU A 80 10.25 -2.79 -14.60
N ALA A 81 9.71 -3.58 -15.54
CA ALA A 81 8.58 -4.48 -15.25
C ALA A 81 8.92 -5.47 -14.13
N GLN A 82 10.10 -6.08 -14.16
CA GLN A 82 10.55 -7.00 -13.11
C GLN A 82 10.69 -6.32 -11.75
N VAL A 83 11.22 -5.09 -11.70
CA VAL A 83 11.31 -4.31 -10.45
C VAL A 83 9.92 -4.03 -9.88
N LEU A 84 8.96 -3.65 -10.73
CA LEU A 84 7.57 -3.41 -10.31
C LEU A 84 6.92 -4.69 -9.77
N GLN A 85 7.15 -5.83 -10.43
CA GLN A 85 6.63 -7.12 -9.99
C GLN A 85 7.26 -7.58 -8.67
N ALA A 86 8.56 -7.40 -8.50
CA ALA A 86 9.26 -7.71 -7.25
C ALA A 86 8.75 -6.83 -6.09
N ALA A 87 8.55 -5.53 -6.35
CA ALA A 87 7.97 -4.62 -5.38
C ALA A 87 6.53 -5.03 -5.00
N ALA A 88 5.71 -5.44 -5.98
CA ALA A 88 4.37 -5.95 -5.74
C ALA A 88 4.38 -7.17 -4.79
N GLY A 89 5.30 -8.11 -5.03
CA GLY A 89 5.50 -9.27 -4.15
C GLY A 89 5.90 -8.87 -2.73
N ALA A 90 6.85 -7.94 -2.60
CA ALA A 90 7.30 -7.45 -1.29
C ALA A 90 6.15 -6.80 -0.48
N PHE A 91 5.31 -5.99 -1.12
CA PHE A 91 4.11 -5.44 -0.48
C PHE A 91 3.12 -6.53 -0.05
N GLY A 92 2.93 -7.56 -0.88
CA GLY A 92 2.09 -8.72 -0.53
C GLY A 92 2.60 -9.46 0.70
N TYR A 93 3.88 -9.81 0.72
CA TYR A 93 4.50 -10.49 1.86
C TYR A 93 4.48 -9.64 3.14
N SER A 94 4.71 -8.33 3.03
CA SER A 94 4.58 -7.44 4.17
C SER A 94 3.14 -7.41 4.71
N ALA A 95 2.14 -7.42 3.83
CA ALA A 95 0.74 -7.42 4.23
C ALA A 95 0.37 -8.72 4.96
N ASP A 96 0.88 -9.86 4.50
CA ASP A 96 0.65 -11.14 5.16
C ASP A 96 1.30 -11.16 6.55
N ALA A 97 2.56 -10.72 6.67
CA ALA A 97 3.25 -10.63 7.96
C ALA A 97 2.55 -9.70 8.97
N LEU A 98 2.03 -8.55 8.51
CA LEU A 98 1.23 -7.67 9.37
C LEU A 98 -0.14 -8.28 9.70
N SER A 99 -0.78 -9.00 8.79
CA SER A 99 -2.05 -9.70 9.07
C SER A 99 -1.88 -10.75 10.17
N GLU A 100 -0.76 -11.47 10.16
CA GLU A 100 -0.40 -12.43 11.19
C GLU A 100 -0.17 -11.79 12.57
N SER A 101 0.00 -10.46 12.63
CA SER A 101 0.16 -9.73 13.89
C SER A 101 -1.16 -9.46 14.63
N GLU A 102 -2.31 -9.60 13.95
CA GLU A 102 -3.63 -9.27 14.50
C GLU A 102 -3.94 -9.93 15.86
N PRO A 103 -3.66 -11.24 16.07
CA PRO A 103 -3.92 -11.87 17.37
C PRO A 103 -3.12 -11.23 18.51
N PHE A 104 -1.90 -10.78 18.24
CA PHE A 104 -1.05 -10.16 19.27
C PHE A 104 -1.53 -8.77 19.63
N ALA A 105 -1.97 -7.96 18.65
CA ALA A 105 -2.59 -6.66 18.91
C ALA A 105 -3.86 -6.81 19.76
N ARG A 106 -4.67 -7.83 19.50
CA ARG A 106 -5.88 -8.13 20.28
C ARG A 106 -5.55 -8.52 21.72
N ILE A 107 -4.58 -9.41 21.92
CA ILE A 107 -4.10 -9.78 23.26
C ILE A 107 -3.62 -8.55 24.01
N ALA A 108 -2.78 -7.70 23.38
CA ALA A 108 -2.31 -6.47 24.01
C ALA A 108 -3.47 -5.55 24.45
N ALA A 109 -4.50 -5.40 23.61
CA ALA A 109 -5.69 -4.60 23.93
C ALA A 109 -6.51 -5.21 25.08
N GLU A 110 -6.65 -6.53 25.15
CA GLU A 110 -7.35 -7.22 26.23
C GLU A 110 -6.65 -7.06 27.59
N PHE A 111 -5.30 -7.08 27.60
CA PHE A 111 -4.52 -6.95 28.83
C PHE A 111 -4.34 -5.50 29.31
N ALA A 112 -4.00 -4.58 28.40
CA ALA A 112 -3.72 -3.18 28.76
C ALA A 112 -4.99 -2.30 28.76
N GLY A 113 -6.06 -2.77 28.13
CA GLY A 113 -7.23 -1.97 27.78
C GLY A 113 -7.00 -1.18 26.47
N PRO A 114 -8.05 -0.96 25.66
CA PRO A 114 -7.92 -0.35 24.33
C PRO A 114 -7.42 1.10 24.36
N ASN A 115 -7.54 1.79 25.51
CA ASN A 115 -7.13 3.18 25.69
C ASN A 115 -5.73 3.34 26.28
N ALA A 116 -5.00 2.24 26.53
CA ALA A 116 -3.62 2.31 26.99
C ALA A 116 -2.75 3.00 25.93
N ARG A 117 -1.85 3.90 26.35
CA ARG A 117 -1.00 4.70 25.48
C ARG A 117 0.31 3.96 25.16
N LEU A 118 0.74 4.06 23.90
CA LEU A 118 1.99 3.55 23.34
C LEU A 118 2.95 4.71 23.04
#